data_AF-A0A1F5AH35-F1
#
_entry.id   AF-A0A1F5AH35-F1
#
_cell.length_a   1.000
_cell.length_b   1.000
_cell.length_c   1.000
_cell.angle_alpha   90.00
_cell.angle_beta   90.00
_cell.angle_gamma   90.00
#
_symmetry.space_group_name_H-M   'P 1'
#
loop_
_entity.id
_entity.type
_entity.pdbx_description
1 polymer ?
#
loop_
_entity_poly.entity_id
_entity_poly.type
_entity_poly.pdbx_seq_one_letter_code
_entity_poly.pdbx_strand_id
1 'polypeptide(L)'
;MADLDSSPGDEVVGGFGATGLWLWKAGAWTQLSGVAADYAAARRTGGSGGRDLVGDFGATGLWLRQAGAWTQLSGRDADHLIALDVDGDDVSA
;
A
#
# COMPACT_ATOMS: atom_id res chain seq x y z
N MET A 1 -9.11 -2.87 -5.43
CA MET A 1 -9.76 -2.65 -4.12
C MET A 1 -8.75 -2.94 -3.03
N ALA A 2 -8.31 -1.90 -2.34
CA ALA A 2 -7.59 -2.03 -1.08
C ALA A 2 -8.64 -1.97 0.05
N ASP A 3 -8.32 -2.52 1.20
CA ASP A 3 -9.14 -2.36 2.43
C ASP A 3 -8.09 -2.19 3.50
N LEU A 4 -7.47 -1.01 3.53
CA LEU A 4 -6.30 -0.69 4.32
C LEU A 4 -6.65 -0.42 5.78
N ASP A 5 -7.92 -0.21 6.09
CA ASP A 5 -8.36 0.15 7.44
C ASP A 5 -9.55 -0.66 7.98
N SER A 6 -9.86 -1.81 7.36
CA SER A 6 -10.91 -2.76 7.77
C SER A 6 -12.32 -2.15 7.78
N SER A 7 -12.57 -1.23 6.86
CA SER A 7 -13.88 -0.56 6.75
C SER A 7 -14.71 -1.09 5.58
N PRO A 8 -16.04 -1.08 5.71
CA PRO A 8 -16.90 -1.48 4.60
C PRO A 8 -16.82 -0.47 3.45
N GLY A 9 -16.63 -0.98 2.23
CA GLY A 9 -16.56 -0.21 0.99
C GLY A 9 -15.24 -0.43 0.26
N ASP A 10 -15.27 -0.34 -1.06
CA ASP A 10 -14.04 -0.45 -1.85
C ASP A 10 -13.17 0.79 -1.68
N GLU A 11 -11.94 0.60 -1.20
CA GLU A 11 -10.95 1.66 -1.19
C GLU A 11 -10.09 1.60 -2.46
N VAL A 12 -9.67 2.79 -2.90
CA VAL A 12 -8.80 2.97 -4.07
C VAL A 12 -7.52 3.66 -3.64
N VAL A 13 -6.39 3.08 -4.02
CA VAL A 13 -5.09 3.74 -3.94
C VAL A 13 -4.80 4.35 -5.30
N GLY A 14 -4.51 5.65 -5.32
CA GLY A 14 -4.23 6.41 -6.54
C GLY A 14 -2.96 7.24 -6.41
N GLY A 15 -2.08 7.14 -7.41
CA GLY A 15 -0.95 8.05 -7.59
C GLY A 15 -1.37 9.23 -8.46
N PHE A 16 -1.11 10.45 -7.99
CA PHE A 16 -1.47 11.70 -8.68
C PHE A 16 -0.23 12.51 -9.07
N GLY A 17 0.81 11.83 -9.54
CA GLY A 17 2.07 12.43 -9.96
C GLY A 17 2.74 13.21 -8.82
N ALA A 18 3.04 14.48 -9.05
CA ALA A 18 3.76 15.32 -8.08
C ALA A 18 2.98 15.59 -6.77
N THR A 19 1.69 15.26 -6.68
CA THR A 19 0.91 15.46 -5.44
C THR A 19 0.92 14.24 -4.52
N GLY A 20 1.45 13.11 -4.97
CA GLY A 20 1.72 11.96 -4.12
C GLY A 20 0.81 10.75 -4.32
N LEU A 21 0.80 9.87 -3.31
CA LEU A 21 -0.02 8.67 -3.22
C LEU A 21 -1.18 8.90 -2.25
N TRP A 22 -2.40 8.55 -2.67
CA TRP A 22 -3.63 8.90 -1.96
C TRP A 22 -4.56 7.70 -1.82
N LEU A 23 -5.34 7.70 -0.75
CA LEU A 23 -6.40 6.74 -0.45
C LEU A 23 -7.75 7.42 -0.64
N TRP A 24 -8.58 6.89 -1.53
CA TRP A 24 -10.00 7.23 -1.59
C TRP A 24 -10.79 6.31 -0.68
N LYS A 25 -11.54 6.92 0.23
CA LYS A 25 -12.48 6.23 1.10
C LYS A 25 -13.66 7.13 1.41
N ALA A 26 -14.87 6.57 1.33
CA ALA A 26 -16.11 7.22 1.77
C ALA A 26 -16.31 8.67 1.28
N GLY A 27 -15.94 8.97 0.03
CA GLY A 27 -16.13 10.30 -0.56
C GLY A 27 -14.98 11.29 -0.34
N ALA A 28 -13.89 10.89 0.31
CA ALA A 28 -12.74 11.74 0.59
C ALA A 28 -11.41 11.08 0.19
N TRP A 29 -10.47 11.92 -0.26
CA TRP A 29 -9.08 11.53 -0.48
C TRP A 29 -8.24 11.87 0.76
N THR A 30 -7.48 10.91 1.26
CA THR A 30 -6.48 11.09 2.32
C THR A 30 -5.09 10.83 1.76
N GLN A 31 -4.13 11.73 2.00
CA GLN A 31 -2.76 11.55 1.52
C GLN A 31 -2.05 10.46 2.33
N LEU A 32 -1.46 9.48 1.64
CA LEU A 32 -0.65 8.42 2.24
C LEU A 32 0.85 8.72 2.16
N SER A 33 1.28 9.39 1.09
CA SER A 33 2.66 9.82 0.86
C SER A 33 2.68 11.08 0.01
N GLY A 34 3.68 11.95 0.24
CA GLY A 34 3.95 13.11 -0.62
C GLY A 34 4.63 12.74 -1.95
N VAL A 35 5.03 11.48 -2.13
CA VAL A 35 5.61 10.94 -3.36
C VAL A 35 4.61 9.97 -3.97
N ALA A 36 4.42 10.01 -5.29
CA ALA A 36 3.60 9.01 -5.97
C ALA A 36 4.39 7.71 -6.09
N ALA A 37 3.72 6.58 -5.90
CA ALA A 37 4.32 5.28 -6.15
C ALA A 37 4.25 4.98 -7.65
N ASP A 38 5.31 4.38 -8.19
CA ASP A 38 5.34 3.82 -9.54
C ASP A 38 4.47 2.56 -9.60
N TYR A 39 4.58 1.71 -8.56
CA TYR A 39 3.71 0.56 -8.34
C TYR A 39 3.21 0.50 -6.90
N ALA A 40 1.97 0.02 -6.73
CA ALA A 40 1.38 -0.22 -5.41
C ALA A 40 0.57 -1.51 -5.39
N ALA A 41 0.70 -2.29 -4.32
CA ALA A 41 -0.06 -3.52 -4.12
C ALA A 41 -0.57 -3.60 -2.68
N ALA A 42 -1.85 -3.94 -2.53
CA ALA A 42 -2.47 -4.13 -1.23
C ALA A 42 -2.62 -5.62 -0.94
N ARG A 43 -2.06 -6.09 0.18
CA ARG A 43 -2.21 -7.46 0.67
C ARG A 43 -2.04 -7.45 2.18
N ARG A 44 -2.72 -8.36 2.87
CA ARG A 44 -2.50 -8.59 4.29
C ARG A 44 -1.17 -9.34 4.47
N THR A 45 -0.22 -8.74 5.18
CA THR A 45 1.11 -9.34 5.43
C THR A 45 1.34 -9.67 6.91
N GLY A 46 0.34 -9.39 7.77
CA GLY A 46 0.33 -9.73 9.19
C GLY A 46 -0.41 -8.68 10.04
N GLY A 47 -0.54 -8.93 11.35
CA GLY A 47 -1.11 -7.96 12.31
C GLY A 47 -2.65 -7.90 12.36
N SER A 48 -3.19 -7.15 13.32
CA SER A 48 -4.64 -6.86 13.44
C SER A 48 -4.97 -5.54 12.73
N GLY A 49 -5.92 -5.54 11.78
CA GLY A 49 -6.28 -4.35 11.00
C GLY A 49 -6.72 -4.70 9.58
N GLY A 50 -6.73 -3.72 8.67
CA GLY A 50 -6.94 -3.95 7.23
C GLY A 50 -5.76 -4.66 6.54
N ARG A 51 -5.77 -4.67 5.21
CA ARG A 51 -4.66 -5.01 4.32
C ARG A 51 -3.52 -4.00 4.48
N ASP A 52 -2.30 -4.48 4.29
CA ASP A 52 -1.13 -3.62 4.21
C ASP A 52 -0.95 -3.12 2.77
N LEU A 53 -0.17 -2.05 2.61
CA LEU A 53 0.14 -1.48 1.30
C LEU A 53 1.65 -1.52 1.08
N VAL A 54 2.10 -2.14 0.01
CA VAL A 54 3.48 -1.99 -0.48
C VAL A 54 3.48 -0.96 -1.59
N GLY A 55 4.39 0.01 -1.49
CA GLY A 55 4.61 1.05 -2.49
C GLY A 55 6.07 1.04 -2.94
N ASP A 56 6.25 1.04 -4.25
CA ASP A 56 7.53 1.31 -4.89
C ASP A 56 7.57 2.79 -5.31
N PHE A 57 8.54 3.52 -4.79
CA PHE A 57 8.69 4.97 -4.97
C PHE A 57 9.94 5.31 -5.81
N GLY A 58 10.25 4.45 -6.77
CA GLY A 58 11.38 4.58 -7.67
C GLY A 58 12.70 4.63 -6.91
N ALA A 59 13.52 5.66 -7.18
CA ALA A 59 14.79 5.87 -6.48
C ALA A 59 14.68 6.05 -4.95
N THR A 60 13.48 6.32 -4.40
CA THR A 60 13.25 6.37 -2.94
C THR A 60 13.17 4.97 -2.32
N GLY A 61 12.93 3.95 -3.13
CA GLY A 61 12.94 2.55 -2.78
C GLY A 61 11.56 1.92 -2.57
N LEU A 62 11.59 0.71 -2.01
CA LEU A 62 10.42 -0.13 -1.73
C LEU A 62 10.03 -0.02 -0.26
N TRP A 63 8.76 0.27 0.01
CA TRP A 63 8.25 0.56 1.34
C TRP A 63 6.96 -0.20 1.65
N LEU A 64 6.83 -0.63 2.90
CA LEU A 64 5.65 -1.27 3.45
C LEU A 64 4.92 -0.30 4.37
N ARG A 65 3.63 -0.08 4.12
CA ARG A 65 2.73 0.65 5.00
C ARG A 65 1.91 -0.34 5.83
N GLN A 66 2.13 -0.33 7.13
CA GLN A 66 1.45 -1.17 8.12
C GLN A 66 0.92 -0.29 9.25
N ALA A 67 -0.36 -0.48 9.60
CA ALA A 67 -1.02 0.25 10.70
C ALA A 67 -0.80 1.78 10.68
N GLY A 68 -0.72 2.38 9.48
CA GLY A 68 -0.54 3.83 9.32
C GLY A 68 0.90 4.30 9.07
N ALA A 69 1.90 3.47 9.36
CA ALA A 69 3.32 3.83 9.29
C ALA A 69 4.03 3.19 8.11
N TRP A 70 5.01 3.90 7.53
CA TRP A 70 5.88 3.41 6.47
C TRP A 70 7.19 2.85 7.02
N THR A 71 7.56 1.65 6.58
CA THR A 71 8.82 0.98 6.88
C THR A 71 9.54 0.66 5.57
N GLN A 72 10.81 1.03 5.45
CA GLN A 72 11.58 0.73 4.24
C GLN A 72 11.94 -0.76 4.21
N LEU A 73 11.60 -1.44 3.11
CA LEU A 73 12.02 -2.81 2.84
C LEU A 73 13.35 -2.84 2.07
N SER A 74 13.53 -1.88 1.15
CA SER A 74 14.75 -1.72 0.35
C SER A 74 14.92 -0.26 -0.06
N GLY A 75 16.17 0.22 -0.10
CA GLY A 75 16.51 1.54 -0.64
C GLY A 75 16.77 1.57 -2.14
N ARG A 76 16.40 0.50 -2.86
CA ARG A 76 16.53 0.39 -4.32
C ARG A 76 15.17 0.45 -4.98
N ASP A 77 15.18 1.03 -6.17
CA ASP A 77 14.09 1.02 -7.13
C ASP A 77 13.74 -0.43 -7.53
N ALA A 78 12.46 -0.78 -7.44
CA ALA A 78 11.97 -2.10 -7.79
C ALA A 78 11.29 -2.05 -9.16
N ASP A 79 11.84 -2.73 -10.17
CA ASP A 79 11.30 -2.64 -11.53
C ASP A 79 9.81 -3.06 -11.62
N HIS A 80 9.42 -4.05 -10.80
CA HIS A 80 8.07 -4.59 -10.74
C HIS A 80 7.67 -5.02 -9.32
N LEU A 81 6.37 -4.95 -9.03
CA LEU A 81 5.79 -5.31 -7.74
C LEU A 81 4.65 -6.31 -7.90
N ILE A 82 4.71 -7.41 -7.15
CA ILE A 82 3.58 -8.32 -6.93
C ILE A 82 3.49 -8.67 -5.43
N ALA A 83 2.28 -8.83 -4.91
CA ALA A 83 2.05 -9.26 -3.53
C ALA A 83 1.28 -10.59 -3.52
N LEU A 84 1.92 -11.65 -3.06
CA LEU A 84 1.41 -13.03 -3.09
C LEU A 84 1.57 -13.69 -1.71
N ASP A 85 0.71 -14.65 -1.41
CA ASP A 85 0.94 -15.66 -0.37
C ASP A 85 1.66 -16.81 -1.06
N VAL A 86 2.83 -17.16 -0.53
CA VAL A 86 3.72 -18.17 -1.09
C VAL A 86 3.87 -19.37 -0.17
N ASP A 87 3.42 -19.29 1.08
CA ASP A 87 3.54 -20.35 2.09
C ASP A 87 2.19 -20.95 2.51
N GLY A 88 1.08 -20.37 2.07
CA GLY A 88 -0.27 -20.89 2.23
C GLY A 88 -0.86 -20.67 3.62
N ASP A 89 -0.33 -19.71 4.39
CA ASP A 89 -0.84 -19.38 5.71
C ASP A 89 -2.01 -18.39 5.69
N ASP A 90 -2.44 -17.99 4.49
CA ASP A 90 -3.45 -16.99 4.14
C ASP A 90 -4.21 -16.43 5.36
N VAL A 91 -3.72 -15.29 5.87
CA VAL A 91 -4.35 -14.54 6.97
C VAL A 91 -5.59 -13.75 6.52
N SER A 92 -6.14 -14.03 5.34
CA SER A 92 -7.32 -13.35 4.80
C SER A 92 -8.58 -13.72 5.61
N ALA A 93 -9.10 -12.76 6.37
CA ALA A 93 -10.46 -12.79 6.89
C ALA A 93 -11.45 -12.27 5.84
#